data_AF-A0A5C3NND0-F1
#
_entry.id   AF-A0A5C3NND0-F1
#
_cell.length_a   1.000
_cell.length_b   1.000
_cell.length_c   1.000
_cell.angle_alpha   90.00
_cell.angle_beta   90.00
_cell.angle_gamma   90.00
#
_symmetry.space_group_name_H-M   'P 1'
#
loop_
_entity.id
_entity.type
_entity.pdbx_description
1 polymer ?
#
loop_
_entity_poly.entity_id
_entity_poly.type
_entity_poly.pdbx_seq_one_letter_code
_entity_poly.pdbx_strand_id
1 'polypeptide(L)'
;KDSWRACYTGVESEGTILSILNANGVTNVPTVVQHSDVFFPPDEAKPGPSDGKADAELGAGLRHMVHTRLVVKEICLPLTAFTSSRQLVRIIYGCITAHGLAWTKCKYMHRDVSAGNLLIYPEVRRTQEGKYRIYWTGILADWELAKHADKKVATQPQRTGTWHFMSAYLLDHCYMPPTIADELEAFLHVLIYVLV
;
A
#
# COMPACT_ATOMS: atom_id res chain seq x y z
N LYS A 1 10.01 3.74 6.55
CA LYS A 1 9.85 2.80 5.42
C LYS A 1 10.67 3.36 4.27
N ASP A 2 11.51 2.53 3.66
CA ASP A 2 12.30 2.87 2.48
C ASP A 2 11.80 1.97 1.35
N SER A 3 11.51 2.56 0.18
CA SER A 3 10.98 1.83 -0.98
C SER A 3 11.49 2.41 -2.28
N TRP A 4 11.43 1.62 -3.35
CA TRP A 4 11.89 2.01 -4.67
C TRP A 4 10.71 1.99 -5.65
N ARG A 5 10.47 3.10 -6.33
CA ARG A 5 9.42 3.22 -7.35
C ARG A 5 10.03 3.53 -8.71
N ALA A 6 9.37 3.09 -9.78
CA ALA A 6 9.80 3.46 -11.12
C ALA A 6 9.59 4.96 -11.38
N CYS A 7 10.60 5.61 -11.96
CA CYS A 7 10.63 7.03 -12.29
C CYS A 7 9.87 7.31 -13.59
N TYR A 8 8.54 7.15 -13.55
CA TYR A 8 7.67 7.48 -14.69
C TYR A 8 6.77 8.66 -14.33
N THR A 9 6.51 9.50 -15.34
CA THR A 9 5.50 10.57 -15.24
C THR A 9 4.14 9.98 -14.86
N GLY A 10 3.56 10.46 -13.76
CA GLY A 10 2.23 10.05 -13.29
C GLY A 10 2.20 8.94 -12.24
N VAL A 11 3.36 8.37 -11.86
CA VAL A 11 3.49 7.46 -10.70
C VAL A 11 3.63 8.28 -9.43
N GLU A 12 2.60 8.26 -8.60
CA GLU A 12 2.60 8.91 -7.28
C GLU A 12 3.37 8.06 -6.27
N SER A 13 4.03 8.72 -5.31
CA SER A 13 4.61 8.02 -4.18
C SER A 13 3.52 7.59 -3.20
N GLU A 14 3.74 6.49 -2.46
CA GLU A 14 2.85 6.06 -1.38
C GLU A 14 2.59 7.21 -0.39
N GLY A 15 3.63 7.97 -0.04
CA GLY A 15 3.52 9.14 0.85
C GLY A 15 2.55 10.19 0.31
N THR A 16 2.61 10.51 -0.99
CA THR A 16 1.67 11.45 -1.63
C THR A 16 0.23 10.95 -1.54
N ILE A 17 0.00 9.67 -1.84
CA ILE A 17 -1.34 9.06 -1.80
C ILE A 17 -1.87 9.11 -0.37
N LEU A 18 -1.09 8.65 0.61
CA LEU A 18 -1.47 8.67 2.01
C LEU A 18 -1.75 10.09 2.52
N SER A 19 -0.96 11.10 2.11
CA SER A 19 -1.23 12.50 2.46
C SER A 19 -2.59 12.98 1.95
N ILE A 20 -2.97 12.61 0.72
CA ILE A 20 -4.30 12.92 0.17
C ILE A 20 -5.39 12.22 1.00
N LEU A 21 -5.21 10.94 1.31
CA LEU A 21 -6.17 10.17 2.12
C LEU A 21 -6.34 10.78 3.52
N ASN A 22 -5.24 11.10 4.21
CA ASN A 22 -5.26 11.72 5.53
C ASN A 22 -5.95 13.10 5.50
N ALA A 23 -5.64 13.94 4.50
CA ALA A 23 -6.24 15.26 4.35
C ALA A 23 -7.77 15.21 4.13
N ASN A 24 -8.29 14.15 3.51
CA ASN A 24 -9.71 13.91 3.29
C ASN A 24 -10.40 13.15 4.45
N GLY A 25 -9.68 12.92 5.56
CA GLY A 25 -10.21 12.22 6.73
C GLY A 25 -10.59 10.77 6.43
N VAL A 26 -9.81 10.09 5.60
CA VAL A 26 -9.86 8.62 5.47
C VAL A 26 -9.21 8.04 6.72
N THR A 27 -9.97 7.29 7.51
CA THR A 27 -9.47 6.61 8.71
C THR A 27 -8.92 5.24 8.34
N ASN A 28 -8.23 4.59 9.29
CA ASN A 28 -7.75 3.21 9.14
C ASN A 28 -6.69 3.03 8.03
N VAL A 29 -5.97 4.10 7.70
CA VAL A 29 -4.76 4.11 6.86
C VAL A 29 -3.62 4.73 7.67
N PRO A 30 -2.34 4.46 7.33
CA PRO A 30 -1.21 5.12 8.00
C PRO A 30 -1.31 6.64 7.93
N THR A 31 -0.95 7.30 9.03
CA THR A 31 -0.84 8.75 9.11
C THR A 31 0.57 9.16 8.69
N VAL A 32 0.69 9.93 7.61
CA VAL A 32 1.98 10.46 7.14
C VAL A 32 2.48 11.52 8.11
N VAL A 33 3.72 11.35 8.55
CA VAL A 33 4.49 12.39 9.26
C VAL A 33 5.32 13.18 8.27
N GLN A 34 6.06 12.48 7.40
CA GLN A 34 6.90 13.07 6.36
C GLN A 34 7.18 12.06 5.26
N HIS A 35 7.34 12.53 4.02
CA HIS A 35 7.82 11.71 2.91
C HIS A 35 8.66 12.54 1.95
N SER A 36 9.67 11.92 1.32
CA SER A 36 10.47 12.56 0.28
C SER A 36 11.17 11.52 -0.61
N ASP A 37 11.48 11.93 -1.83
CA ASP A 37 12.47 11.22 -2.65
C ASP A 37 13.86 11.43 -2.03
N VAL A 38 14.70 10.40 -2.07
CA VAL A 38 16.08 10.45 -1.58
C VAL A 38 16.99 10.80 -2.75
N PHE A 39 17.58 11.99 -2.69
CA PHE A 39 18.57 12.44 -3.66
C PHE A 39 19.97 12.11 -3.13
N PHE A 40 20.75 11.36 -3.91
CA PHE A 40 22.18 11.21 -3.67
C PHE A 40 22.90 12.38 -4.34
N PRO A 41 23.71 13.17 -3.60
CA PRO A 41 24.56 14.17 -4.20
C PRO A 41 25.46 13.53 -5.28
N PRO A 42 25.77 14.24 -6.38
CA PRO A 42 26.61 13.70 -7.46
C PRO A 42 27.96 13.14 -6.99
N ASP A 43 28.49 13.65 -5.88
CA ASP A 43 29.82 13.29 -5.35
C ASP A 43 29.89 11.91 -4.66
N GLU A 44 28.75 11.26 -4.37
CA GLU A 44 28.71 9.91 -3.80
C GLU A 44 28.42 8.81 -4.85
N ALA A 45 27.97 9.20 -6.04
CA ALA A 45 27.91 8.30 -7.18
C ALA A 45 29.33 8.14 -7.73
N LYS A 46 30.09 7.16 -7.21
CA LYS A 46 31.34 6.76 -7.86
C LYS A 46 31.02 6.49 -9.34
N PRO A 47 31.56 7.26 -10.31
CA PRO A 47 31.45 6.84 -11.69
C PRO A 47 32.17 5.48 -11.76
N GLY A 48 31.44 4.46 -12.20
CA GLY A 48 32.06 3.23 -12.69
C GLY A 48 33.07 3.60 -13.79
N PRO A 49 34.07 2.74 -14.06
CA PRO A 49 35.10 3.03 -15.03
C PRO A 49 34.45 3.41 -16.37
N SER A 50 34.70 4.63 -16.80
CA SER A 50 34.16 5.22 -18.01
C SER A 50 34.96 4.74 -19.19
N ASP A 51 34.76 3.48 -19.57
CA ASP A 51 35.24 2.97 -20.86
C ASP A 51 34.13 3.13 -21.89
N GLY A 52 34.34 4.13 -22.76
CA GLY A 52 33.38 4.59 -23.75
C GLY A 52 32.80 3.47 -24.61
N LYS A 53 31.50 3.63 -24.90
CA LYS A 53 30.69 2.89 -25.87
C LYS A 53 30.09 1.53 -25.46
N ALA A 54 30.42 0.95 -24.30
CA ALA A 54 29.79 -0.32 -23.86
C ALA A 54 28.59 -0.13 -22.91
N ASP A 55 28.56 0.94 -22.11
CA ASP A 55 27.54 1.11 -21.06
C ASP A 55 26.16 1.55 -21.56
N ALA A 56 26.10 2.12 -22.77
CA ALA A 56 24.83 2.53 -23.38
C ALA A 56 23.94 1.33 -23.74
N GLU A 57 24.53 0.16 -24.01
CA GLU A 57 23.78 -1.07 -24.28
C GLU A 57 23.43 -1.86 -23.00
N LEU A 58 24.25 -1.74 -21.94
CA LEU A 58 24.02 -2.45 -20.68
C LEU A 58 22.85 -1.87 -19.84
N GLY A 59 22.51 -0.59 -20.07
CA GLY A 59 21.40 0.11 -19.43
C GLY A 59 20.15 0.29 -20.30
N ALA A 60 20.19 -0.09 -21.58
CA ALA A 60 19.08 0.06 -22.52
C ALA A 60 17.93 -0.90 -22.14
N GLY A 61 16.98 -0.39 -21.35
CA GLY A 61 15.81 -1.15 -20.87
C GLY A 61 15.72 -1.29 -19.35
N LEU A 62 16.74 -0.86 -18.59
CA LEU A 62 16.65 -0.82 -17.14
C LEU A 62 15.73 0.32 -16.70
N ARG A 63 14.73 -0.01 -15.87
CA ARG A 63 13.82 1.00 -15.31
C ARG A 63 14.60 1.92 -14.40
N HIS A 64 14.54 3.23 -14.65
CA HIS A 64 15.04 4.20 -13.69
C HIS A 64 14.19 4.13 -12.42
N MET A 65 14.80 3.87 -11.27
CA MET A 65 14.12 3.72 -9.98
C MET A 65 14.48 4.89 -9.08
N VAL A 66 13.48 5.48 -8.42
CA VAL A 66 13.67 6.52 -7.39
C VAL A 66 13.52 5.89 -6.02
N HIS A 67 14.51 6.12 -5.17
CA HIS A 67 14.43 5.75 -3.76
C HIS A 67 13.56 6.77 -3.01
N THR A 68 12.59 6.28 -2.24
CA THR A 68 11.70 7.13 -1.45
C THR A 68 11.70 6.71 0.01
N ARG A 69 11.61 7.69 0.90
CA ARG A 69 11.47 7.47 2.34
C ARG A 69 10.14 8.01 2.82
N LEU A 70 9.44 7.19 3.60
CA LEU A 70 8.16 7.49 4.22
C LEU A 70 8.24 7.25 5.73
N VAL A 71 7.86 8.26 6.50
CA VAL A 71 7.68 8.21 7.95
C VAL A 71 6.20 8.26 8.26
N VAL A 72 5.69 7.23 8.95
CA VAL A 72 4.31 7.13 9.42
C VAL A 72 4.26 7.10 10.93
N LYS A 73 3.12 7.49 11.49
CA LYS A 73 2.93 7.61 12.94
C LYS A 73 2.73 6.26 13.63
N GLU A 74 1.99 5.36 13.00
CA GLU A 74 1.52 4.12 13.61
C GLU A 74 2.61 3.04 13.61
N ILE A 75 2.77 2.36 14.75
CA ILE A 75 3.58 1.16 14.89
C ILE A 75 2.60 -0.01 15.08
N CYS A 76 2.53 -0.87 14.09
CA CYS A 76 1.55 -1.95 14.05
C CYS A 76 2.18 -3.34 14.23
N LEU A 77 1.35 -4.31 14.56
CA LEU A 77 1.67 -5.73 14.56
C LEU A 77 1.20 -6.38 13.23
N PRO A 78 1.83 -7.48 12.80
CA PRO A 78 1.34 -8.25 11.65
C PRO A 78 -0.05 -8.83 11.93
N LEU A 79 -0.83 -9.08 10.86
CA LEU A 79 -2.17 -9.66 10.98
C LEU A 79 -2.18 -10.95 11.80
N THR A 80 -1.16 -11.79 11.63
CA THR A 80 -1.01 -13.10 12.29
C THR A 80 -0.92 -13.04 13.82
N ALA A 81 -0.72 -11.85 14.40
CA ALA A 81 -0.67 -11.65 15.86
C ALA A 81 -2.06 -11.51 16.51
N PHE A 82 -3.15 -11.79 15.78
CA PHE A 82 -4.50 -11.77 16.36
C PHE A 82 -4.67 -12.86 17.43
N THR A 83 -5.50 -12.59 18.43
CA THR A 83 -5.73 -13.47 19.59
C THR A 83 -7.14 -14.07 19.61
N SER A 84 -8.05 -13.58 18.78
CA SER A 84 -9.38 -14.18 18.60
C SER A 84 -9.97 -13.87 17.23
N SER A 85 -10.87 -14.74 16.76
CA SER A 85 -11.65 -14.51 15.53
C SER A 85 -12.45 -13.20 15.58
N ARG A 86 -12.99 -12.83 16.75
CA ARG A 86 -13.68 -11.55 16.95
C ARG A 86 -12.74 -10.35 16.72
N GLN A 87 -11.50 -10.43 17.20
CA GLN A 87 -10.50 -9.39 16.96
C GLN A 87 -10.15 -9.31 15.47
N LEU A 88 -9.93 -10.46 14.82
CA LEU A 88 -9.62 -10.55 13.40
C LEU A 88 -10.71 -9.90 12.53
N VAL A 89 -11.99 -10.25 12.75
CA VAL A 89 -13.11 -9.67 12.00
C VAL A 89 -13.17 -8.15 12.19
N ARG A 90 -12.88 -7.64 13.39
CA ARG A 90 -12.83 -6.20 13.66
C ARG A 90 -11.69 -5.50 12.92
N ILE A 91 -10.52 -6.15 12.83
CA ILE A 91 -9.36 -5.64 12.09
C ILE A 91 -9.70 -5.53 10.60
N ILE A 92 -10.19 -6.62 10.00
CA ILE A 92 -10.58 -6.67 8.59
C ILE A 92 -11.67 -5.64 8.29
N TYR A 93 -12.67 -5.51 9.16
CA TYR A 93 -13.71 -4.48 9.03
C TYR A 93 -13.13 -3.06 9.00
N GLY A 94 -12.11 -2.77 9.83
CA GLY A 94 -11.39 -1.50 9.80
C GLY A 94 -10.71 -1.25 8.45
N CYS A 95 -10.07 -2.27 7.88
CA CYS A 95 -9.40 -2.16 6.58
C CYS A 95 -10.39 -2.01 5.41
N ILE A 96 -11.52 -2.73 5.43
CA ILE A 96 -12.60 -2.55 4.45
C ILE A 96 -13.17 -1.13 4.54
N THR A 97 -13.33 -0.60 5.75
CA THR A 97 -13.77 0.78 5.97
C THR A 97 -12.76 1.78 5.38
N ALA A 98 -11.47 1.57 5.61
CA ALA A 98 -10.39 2.37 5.01
C ALA A 98 -10.50 2.41 3.49
N HIS A 99 -10.63 1.22 2.87
CA HIS A 99 -10.77 1.06 1.43
C HIS A 99 -12.03 1.77 0.89
N GLY A 100 -13.18 1.57 1.54
CA GLY A 100 -14.43 2.22 1.16
C GLY A 100 -14.36 3.74 1.27
N LEU A 101 -13.73 4.28 2.31
CA LEU A 101 -13.51 5.72 2.48
C LEU A 101 -12.55 6.28 1.43
N ALA A 102 -11.46 5.58 1.13
CA ALA A 102 -10.51 5.97 0.08
C ALA A 102 -11.20 6.07 -1.29
N TRP A 103 -12.04 5.10 -1.64
CA TRP A 103 -12.79 5.11 -2.90
C TRP A 103 -13.88 6.20 -2.93
N THR A 104 -14.68 6.31 -1.88
CA THR A 104 -15.82 7.24 -1.86
C THR A 104 -15.36 8.70 -1.82
N LYS A 105 -14.35 9.03 -1.01
CA LYS A 105 -13.87 10.40 -0.81
C LYS A 105 -12.78 10.81 -1.80
N CYS A 106 -11.87 9.90 -2.15
CA CYS A 106 -10.65 10.25 -2.88
C CYS A 106 -10.51 9.49 -4.21
N LYS A 107 -11.43 8.58 -4.55
CA LYS A 107 -11.41 7.76 -5.78
C LYS A 107 -10.11 6.96 -5.98
N TYR A 108 -9.45 6.59 -4.88
CA TYR A 108 -8.31 5.67 -4.92
C TYR A 108 -8.76 4.23 -4.66
N MET A 109 -8.18 3.30 -5.42
CA MET A 109 -8.27 1.86 -5.23
C MET A 109 -6.90 1.33 -4.81
N HIS A 110 -6.86 0.40 -3.85
CA HIS A 110 -5.61 -0.09 -3.26
C HIS A 110 -4.82 -1.00 -4.20
N ARG A 111 -5.48 -1.99 -4.81
CA ARG A 111 -4.94 -2.95 -5.80
C ARG A 111 -3.91 -3.95 -5.26
N ASP A 112 -3.77 -4.05 -3.95
CA ASP A 112 -2.87 -5.03 -3.30
C ASP A 112 -3.36 -5.38 -1.90
N VAL A 113 -4.64 -5.75 -1.81
CA VAL A 113 -5.20 -6.26 -0.56
C VAL A 113 -4.60 -7.66 -0.30
N SER A 114 -3.83 -7.79 0.77
CA SER A 114 -3.16 -9.03 1.15
C SER A 114 -3.03 -9.12 2.68
N ALA A 115 -2.82 -10.33 3.20
CA ALA A 115 -2.66 -10.54 4.65
C ALA A 115 -1.47 -9.75 5.25
N GLY A 116 -0.43 -9.47 4.45
CA GLY A 116 0.72 -8.66 4.87
C GLY A 116 0.42 -7.16 4.97
N ASN A 117 -0.57 -6.68 4.20
CA ASN A 117 -0.94 -5.27 4.13
C ASN A 117 -2.06 -4.90 5.11
N LEU A 118 -2.68 -5.88 5.76
CA LEU A 118 -3.60 -5.67 6.86
C LEU A 118 -2.82 -5.74 8.19
N LEU A 119 -2.76 -4.62 8.90
CA LEU A 119 -1.98 -4.51 10.14
C LEU A 119 -2.87 -4.29 11.36
N ILE A 120 -2.42 -4.76 12.52
CA ILE A 120 -3.09 -4.56 13.80
C ILE A 120 -2.47 -3.35 14.51
N TYR A 121 -3.27 -2.34 14.77
CA TYR A 121 -2.86 -1.16 15.55
C TYR A 121 -3.46 -1.19 16.97
N PRO A 122 -2.62 -1.28 18.03
CA PRO A 122 -3.06 -1.16 19.42
C PRO A 122 -3.27 0.31 19.78
N GLU A 123 -4.52 0.76 19.77
CA GLU A 123 -4.87 2.12 20.12
C GLU A 123 -5.26 2.24 21.60
N VAL A 124 -4.51 3.03 22.37
CA VAL A 124 -4.85 3.32 23.76
C VAL A 124 -5.94 4.39 23.78
N ARG A 125 -7.15 4.04 24.21
CA ARG A 125 -8.27 4.99 24.37
C ARG A 125 -8.68 5.11 25.83
N ARG A 126 -9.04 6.33 26.23
CA ARG A 126 -9.68 6.59 27.51
C ARG A 126 -11.17 6.32 27.40
N THR A 127 -11.70 5.47 28.26
CA THR A 127 -13.13 5.17 28.34
C THR A 127 -13.88 6.34 28.99
N GLN A 128 -15.21 6.34 28.85
CA GLN A 128 -16.07 7.32 29.53
C GLN A 128 -15.94 7.26 31.07
N GLU A 129 -15.58 6.09 31.61
CA GLU A 129 -15.25 5.87 33.03
C GLU A 129 -13.88 6.44 33.44
N GLY A 130 -13.14 7.06 32.52
CA GLY A 130 -11.81 7.62 32.76
C GLY A 130 -10.66 6.60 32.76
N LYS A 131 -10.93 5.31 32.54
CA LYS A 131 -9.92 4.22 32.49
C LYS A 131 -9.28 4.13 31.10
N TYR A 132 -8.05 3.66 31.02
CA TYR A 132 -7.40 3.37 29.73
C TYR A 132 -7.66 1.93 29.31
N ARG A 133 -8.02 1.73 28.03
CA ARG A 133 -8.17 0.41 27.40
C ARG A 133 -7.49 0.39 26.04
N ILE A 134 -6.98 -0.77 25.66
CA ILE A 134 -6.42 -0.99 24.33
C ILE A 134 -7.54 -1.43 23.40
N TYR A 135 -7.68 -0.72 22.28
CA TYR A 135 -8.56 -1.06 21.17
C TYR A 135 -7.71 -1.51 20.00
N TRP A 136 -7.95 -2.74 19.55
CA TRP A 136 -7.28 -3.30 18.40
C TRP A 136 -8.03 -2.88 17.14
N THR A 137 -7.41 -2.02 16.34
CA THR A 137 -7.97 -1.44 15.13
C THR A 137 -7.17 -1.91 13.92
N GLY A 138 -7.82 -2.15 12.78
CA GLY A 138 -7.13 -2.48 11.53
C GLY A 138 -6.60 -1.24 10.83
N ILE A 139 -5.38 -1.35 10.29
CA ILE A 139 -4.76 -0.38 9.39
C ILE A 139 -4.51 -1.08 8.05
N LEU A 140 -5.01 -0.50 6.96
CA LEU A 140 -4.68 -0.92 5.59
C LEU A 140 -3.43 -0.16 5.14
N ALA A 141 -2.31 -0.86 5.04
CA ALA A 141 -1.00 -0.33 4.69
C ALA A 141 -0.61 -0.67 3.25
N ASP A 142 0.49 -0.08 2.77
CA ASP A 142 1.09 -0.34 1.47
C ASP A 142 0.29 0.15 0.26
N TRP A 143 0.10 1.47 0.20
CA TRP A 143 -0.64 2.14 -0.87
C TRP A 143 0.21 2.42 -2.13
N GLU A 144 1.38 1.81 -2.27
CA GLU A 144 2.29 2.07 -3.39
C GLU A 144 1.72 1.64 -4.75
N LEU A 145 0.88 0.61 -4.75
CA LEU A 145 0.16 0.15 -5.92
C LEU A 145 -1.19 0.84 -6.10
N ALA A 146 -1.57 1.80 -5.26
CA ALA A 146 -2.87 2.42 -5.39
C ALA A 146 -2.99 3.28 -6.66
N LYS A 147 -4.21 3.37 -7.22
CA LYS A 147 -4.52 4.18 -8.41
C LYS A 147 -5.77 5.00 -8.21
N HIS A 148 -5.72 6.24 -8.69
CA HIS A 148 -6.89 7.08 -8.84
C HIS A 148 -7.74 6.63 -10.04
N ALA A 149 -9.07 6.69 -9.92
CA ALA A 149 -10.02 6.27 -10.95
C ALA A 149 -9.82 6.94 -12.33
N ASP A 150 -9.30 8.16 -12.35
CA ASP A 150 -9.06 8.91 -13.59
C ASP A 150 -7.82 8.44 -14.36
N LYS A 151 -6.91 7.72 -13.71
CA LYS A 151 -5.68 7.22 -14.35
C LYS A 151 -5.97 5.91 -15.09
N LYS A 152 -6.53 6.03 -16.31
CA LYS A 152 -6.85 4.90 -17.19
C LYS A 152 -5.65 4.26 -17.90
N VAL A 153 -4.47 4.89 -17.83
CA VAL A 153 -3.26 4.37 -18.47
C VAL A 153 -2.56 3.37 -17.55
N ALA A 154 -2.44 2.13 -18.01
CA ALA A 154 -1.60 1.10 -17.41
C ALA A 154 -0.13 1.56 -17.45
N THR A 155 0.28 2.31 -16.43
CA THR A 155 1.64 2.87 -16.35
C THR A 155 2.69 1.81 -16.04
N GLN A 156 2.26 0.57 -15.75
CA GLN A 156 3.13 -0.59 -15.61
C GLN A 156 2.55 -1.76 -16.40
N PRO A 157 3.26 -2.29 -17.42
CA PRO A 157 2.81 -3.42 -18.23
C PRO A 157 2.96 -4.79 -17.53
N GLN A 158 3.39 -4.83 -16.27
CA GLN A 158 3.64 -6.06 -15.53
C GLN A 158 2.62 -6.24 -14.41
N ARG A 159 2.22 -7.51 -14.19
CA ARG A 159 1.35 -7.94 -13.10
C ARG A 159 1.87 -7.40 -11.75
N THR A 160 1.09 -6.53 -11.11
CA THR A 160 1.37 -6.03 -9.75
C THR A 160 0.27 -6.49 -8.81
N GLY A 161 0.64 -7.01 -7.63
CA GLY A 161 -0.28 -7.50 -6.61
C GLY A 161 -0.01 -8.95 -6.20
N THR A 162 -0.36 -9.31 -4.97
CA THR A 162 -0.15 -10.66 -4.43
C THR A 162 -1.14 -11.67 -5.02
N TRP A 163 -0.68 -12.55 -5.93
CA TRP A 163 -1.56 -13.44 -6.71
C TRP A 163 -2.48 -14.34 -5.87
N HIS A 164 -2.04 -14.74 -4.68
CA HIS A 164 -2.82 -15.60 -3.76
C HIS A 164 -4.14 -14.96 -3.30
N PHE A 165 -4.26 -13.63 -3.35
CA PHE A 165 -5.46 -12.90 -2.90
C PHE A 165 -6.24 -12.28 -4.07
N MET A 166 -5.79 -12.47 -5.30
CA MET A 166 -6.46 -11.97 -6.50
C MET A 166 -7.83 -12.66 -6.69
N SER A 167 -8.82 -11.93 -7.19
CA SER A 167 -10.14 -12.50 -7.48
C SER A 167 -10.08 -13.57 -8.58
N ALA A 168 -11.00 -14.54 -8.53
CA ALA A 168 -11.15 -15.53 -9.58
C ALA A 168 -11.36 -14.88 -10.95
N TYR A 169 -12.12 -13.77 -10.99
CA TYR A 169 -12.38 -13.03 -12.22
C TYR A 169 -11.09 -12.46 -12.85
N LEU A 170 -10.20 -11.87 -12.05
CA LEU A 170 -8.93 -11.34 -12.53
C LEU A 170 -7.92 -12.44 -12.91
N LEU A 171 -8.00 -13.61 -12.27
CA LEU A 171 -7.20 -14.77 -12.67
C LEU A 171 -7.60 -15.26 -14.07
N ASP A 172 -8.90 -15.30 -14.39
CA ASP A 172 -9.40 -15.69 -15.71
C ASP A 172 -9.29 -14.57 -16.76
N HIS A 173 -9.35 -13.29 -16.34
CA HIS A 173 -9.37 -12.12 -17.23
C HIS A 173 -8.23 -11.15 -16.92
N CYS A 174 -6.99 -11.64 -17.02
CA CYS A 174 -5.78 -10.95 -16.56
C CYS A 174 -5.42 -9.60 -17.21
N TYR A 175 -6.16 -9.16 -18.23
CA TYR A 175 -5.99 -7.84 -18.87
C TYR A 175 -7.05 -6.82 -18.41
N MET A 176 -8.04 -7.24 -17.64
CA MET A 176 -9.09 -6.36 -17.15
C MET A 176 -8.60 -5.56 -15.93
N PRO A 177 -9.00 -4.28 -15.81
CA PRO A 177 -8.67 -3.50 -14.64
C PRO A 177 -9.40 -4.06 -13.41
N PRO A 178 -8.75 -4.09 -12.23
CA PRO A 178 -9.41 -4.45 -10.98
C PRO A 178 -10.62 -3.56 -10.70
N THR A 179 -11.67 -4.16 -10.17
CA THR A 179 -12.88 -3.47 -9.71
C THR A 179 -12.98 -3.48 -8.19
N ILE A 180 -13.94 -2.74 -7.64
CA ILE A 180 -14.21 -2.76 -6.20
C ILE A 180 -14.66 -4.16 -5.74
N ALA A 181 -15.37 -4.92 -6.59
CA ALA A 181 -15.77 -6.28 -6.26
C ALA A 181 -14.55 -7.19 -6.07
N ASP A 182 -13.55 -7.05 -6.94
CA ASP A 182 -12.31 -7.83 -6.88
C ASP A 182 -11.52 -7.54 -5.58
N GLU A 183 -11.42 -6.26 -5.17
CA GLU A 183 -10.76 -5.89 -3.91
C GLU A 183 -11.51 -6.42 -2.68
N LEU A 184 -12.85 -6.49 -2.74
CA LEU A 184 -13.66 -7.08 -1.66
C LEU A 184 -13.52 -8.61 -1.60
N GLU A 185 -13.37 -9.28 -2.74
CA GLU A 185 -13.05 -10.71 -2.80
C GLU A 185 -11.66 -10.99 -2.18
N ALA A 186 -10.68 -10.11 -2.41
CA ALA A 186 -9.37 -10.22 -1.77
C ALA A 186 -9.45 -10.16 -0.23
N PHE A 187 -10.29 -9.30 0.35
CA PHE A 187 -10.53 -9.29 1.81
C PHE A 187 -11.14 -10.61 2.31
N LEU A 188 -12.03 -11.23 1.53
CA LEU A 188 -12.59 -12.55 1.83
C LEU A 188 -11.51 -13.64 1.78
N HIS A 189 -10.63 -13.62 0.76
CA HIS A 189 -9.51 -14.54 0.66
C HIS A 189 -8.55 -14.40 1.84
N VAL A 190 -8.26 -13.18 2.30
CA VAL A 190 -7.47 -12.95 3.52
C VAL A 190 -8.14 -13.57 4.73
N LEU A 191 -9.45 -13.39 4.91
CA LEU A 191 -10.20 -13.97 6.02
C LEU A 191 -10.12 -15.51 6.02
N ILE A 192 -10.26 -16.15 4.86
CA ILE A 192 -10.17 -17.62 4.73
C ILE A 192 -8.74 -18.08 5.01
N TYR A 193 -7.74 -17.41 4.42
CA TYR A 193 -6.33 -17.77 4.54
C TYR A 193 -5.83 -17.79 5.98
N VAL A 194 -6.27 -16.86 6.83
CA VAL A 194 -5.80 -16.79 8.22
C VAL A 194 -6.57 -17.70 9.19
N LEU A 195 -7.68 -18.30 8.74
CA LEU A 195 -8.49 -19.22 9.53
C LEU A 195 -8.18 -20.70 9.26
N VAL A 196 -7.43 -20.99 8.19
CA VAL A 196 -6.99 -22.32 7.77
C VAL A 196 -5.51 -22.49 8.11
#